data_AF-A0A5B9WBB0-F1
#
_entry.id   AF-A0A5B9WBB0-F1
#
_cell.length_a   1.000
_cell.length_b   1.000
_cell.length_c   1.000
_cell.angle_alpha   90.00
_cell.angle_beta   90.00
_cell.angle_gamma   90.00
#
_symmetry.space_group_name_H-M   'P 1'
#
loop_
_entity.id
_entity.type
_entity.pdbx_description
1 polymer ?
#
loop_
_entity_poly.entity_id
_entity_poly.type
_entity_poly.pdbx_seq_one_letter_code
_entity_poly.pdbx_strand_id
1 'polypeptide(L)' 'MSMKPEIRVTLSDDLLSHLKKEAEEQRVPLLWLVAGLVCDTLENAKSPGDYPRALALS' A
#
# COMPACT_ATOMS: atom_id res chain seq x y z
N MET A 1 -13.81 -20.49 16.55
CA MET A 1 -13.84 -19.04 16.23
C MET A 1 -12.78 -18.78 15.19
N SER A 2 -13.16 -18.39 13.97
CA SER A 2 -12.20 -18.08 12.90
C SER A 2 -11.57 -16.73 13.19
N MET A 3 -10.28 -16.71 13.56
CA MET A 3 -9.53 -15.46 13.67
C MET A 3 -9.27 -14.96 12.26
N LYS A 4 -10.02 -13.92 11.86
CA LYS A 4 -9.71 -13.21 10.62
C LYS A 4 -8.32 -12.57 10.81
N PRO A 5 -7.36 -12.83 9.92
CA PRO A 5 -6.05 -12.20 10.01
C PRO A 5 -6.21 -10.68 9.86
N GLU A 6 -5.71 -9.94 10.83
CA GLU A 6 -5.66 -8.47 10.80
C GLU A 6 -4.24 -8.02 10.47
N ILE A 7 -4.13 -7.00 9.61
CA ILE A 7 -2.85 -6.41 9.22
C ILE A 7 -2.86 -4.97 9.70
N ARG A 8 -1.84 -4.59 10.47
CA ARG A 8 -1.59 -3.21 10.87
C ARG A 8 -0.51 -2.62 9.97
N VAL A 9 -0.79 -1.47 9.38
CA VAL A 9 0.16 -0.73 8.55
C VAL A 9 0.43 0.64 9.14
N THR A 10 1.65 1.12 8.95
CA THR A 10 2.04 2.49 9.27
C THR A 10 2.26 3.21 7.95
N LEU A 11 1.56 4.32 7.74
CA LEU A 11 1.68 5.18 6.57
C LEU A 11 2.24 6.52 7.01
N SER A 12 2.97 7.20 6.14
CA SER A 12 3.28 8.62 6.36
C SER A 12 2.01 9.46 6.29
N ASP A 13 2.03 10.63 6.94
CA ASP A 13 0.90 11.55 6.95
C ASP A 13 0.54 12.03 5.53
N ASP A 14 1.54 12.27 4.69
CA ASP A 14 1.35 12.70 3.29
C ASP A 14 0.64 11.62 2.47
N LEU A 15 1.08 10.36 2.59
CA LEU A 15 0.47 9.24 1.87
C LEU A 15 -0.96 8.99 2.36
N LEU A 16 -1.19 9.04 3.68
CA LEU A 16 -2.53 8.90 4.23
C LEU A 16 -3.47 10.01 3.75
N SER A 17 -2.98 11.26 3.70
CA SER A 17 -3.76 12.40 3.23
C SER A 17 -4.11 12.28 1.74
N HIS A 18 -3.15 11.83 0.93
CA HIS A 18 -3.38 11.57 -0.49
C HIS A 18 -4.42 10.45 -0.71
N LEU A 19 -4.29 9.32 -0.01
CA LEU A 19 -5.23 8.21 -0.13
C LEU A 19 -6.66 8.55 0.32
N LYS A 20 -6.82 9.42 1.33
CA LYS A 20 -8.14 9.92 1.74
C LYS A 20 -8.81 10.70 0.61
N LYS A 21 -8.06 11.60 -0.02
CA LYS A 21 -8.55 12.39 -1.16
C LYS A 21 -8.93 11.49 -2.33
N GLU A 22 -8.07 10.55 -2.70
CA GLU A 22 -8.34 9.56 -3.76
C GLU A 22 -9.61 8.72 -3.46
N ALA A 23 -9.79 8.28 -2.21
CA ALA A 23 -10.97 7.54 -1.79
C ALA A 23 -12.26 8.35 -1.97
N GLU A 24 -12.22 9.65 -1.65
CA GLU A 24 -13.35 10.57 -1.86
C GLU A 24 -13.64 10.79 -3.35
N GLU A 25 -12.62 11.03 -4.16
CA GLU A 25 -12.74 11.26 -5.61
C GLU A 25 -13.29 10.03 -6.34
N GLN A 26 -12.80 8.85 -5.99
CA GLN A 26 -13.23 7.58 -6.59
C GLN A 26 -14.50 7.01 -5.95
N ARG A 27 -14.98 7.61 -4.84
CA ARG A 27 -16.13 7.15 -4.04
C ARG A 27 -15.99 5.70 -3.58
N VAL A 28 -14.79 5.32 -3.14
CA VAL A 28 -14.49 3.99 -2.62
C VAL A 28 -14.06 4.06 -1.15
N PRO A 29 -14.22 2.98 -0.37
CA PRO A 29 -13.67 2.93 0.97
C PRO A 29 -12.14 3.07 0.96
N LEU A 30 -11.59 3.94 1.82
CA LEU A 30 -10.14 4.10 2.00
C LEU A 30 -9.41 2.77 2.22
N LEU A 31 -10.05 1.85 2.96
CA LEU A 31 -9.50 0.52 3.23
C LEU A 31 -9.17 -0.26 1.95
N TRP A 32 -9.92 -0.07 0.86
CA TRP A 32 -9.65 -0.75 -0.41
C TRP A 32 -8.37 -0.25 -1.07
N LEU A 33 -8.12 1.06 -1.03
CA LEU A 33 -6.87 1.62 -1.53
C LEU A 33 -5.67 1.16 -0.69
N VAL A 34 -5.82 1.15 0.63
CA VAL A 34 -4.78 0.64 1.55
C VAL A 34 -4.53 -0.86 1.30
N ALA A 35 -5.58 -1.66 1.13
CA ALA A 35 -5.45 -3.08 0.84
C ALA A 35 -4.74 -3.33 -0.49
N GLY A 36 -5.10 -2.57 -1.54
CA GLY A 36 -4.43 -2.63 -2.85
C GLY A 36 -2.93 -2.32 -2.72
N LEU A 37 -2.58 -1.22 -2.07
CA LEU A 37 -1.20 -0.83 -1.84
C LEU A 37 -0.39 -1.91 -1.11
N VAL A 38 -0.97 -2.53 -0.08
CA VAL A 38 -0.33 -3.63 0.66
C VAL A 38 -0.14 -4.85 -0.24
N CYS A 39 -1.15 -5.24 -1.01
CA CYS A 39 -1.05 -6.34 -1.96
C CYS A 39 0.04 -6.09 -3.00
N ASP A 40 0.04 -4.93 -3.66
CA ASP A 40 1.01 -4.55 -4.69
C ASP A 40 2.44 -4.58 -4.13
N THR A 41 2.63 -4.08 -2.90
CA THR A 41 3.95 -4.08 -2.25
C THR A 41 4.42 -5.50 -1.93
N LEU A 42 3.53 -6.37 -1.44
CA LEU A 42 3.86 -7.76 -1.11
C LEU A 42 4.10 -8.61 -2.36
N GLU A 43 3.35 -8.37 -3.44
CA GLU A 43 3.53 -9.04 -4.73
C GLU A 43 4.84 -8.62 -5.38
N ASN A 44 5.16 -7.32 -5.36
CA ASN A 44 6.43 -6.81 -5.85
C ASN A 44 7.62 -7.34 -5.03
N ALA A 45 7.48 -7.45 -3.70
CA ALA A 45 8.51 -8.03 -2.83
C ALA A 45 8.73 -9.54 -3.07
N LYS A 46 7.73 -10.26 -3.60
CA LYS A 46 7.83 -11.69 -3.92
C LYS A 46 8.51 -11.96 -5.26
N SER A 47 8.79 -10.94 -6.07
CA SER A 47 9.59 -11.05 -7.29
C SER A 47 11.07 -10.78 -6.95
N PRO A 48 11.92 -11.81 -6.77
CA PRO A 48 13.35 -11.58 -6.66
C PRO A 48 13.89 -11.44 -8.08
N GLY A 49 13.91 -10.22 -8.61
CA GLY A 49 14.44 -10.01 -9.97
C GLY A 49 14.49 -8.57 -10.47
N ASP A 50 13.53 -7.72 -10.12
CA ASP A 50 13.44 -6.35 -10.64
C ASP A 50 13.49 -5.31 -9.53
N TYR A 51 14.71 -5.04 -9.04
CA TYR A 51 14.96 -3.78 -8.35
C TYR A 51 14.95 -2.67 -9.41
N PRO A 52 14.02 -1.70 -9.36
CA PRO A 52 14.15 -0.52 -10.21
C PRO A 52 15.44 0.20 -9.83
N ARG A 53 16.14 0.63 -10.88
CA ARG A 53 17.43 1.33 -10.94
C ARG A 53 17.40 2.72 -10.27
N ALA A 54 16.82 2.82 -9.07
CA ALA A 54 16.65 4.06 -8.31
C ALA A 54 17.40 4.05 -6.96
N LEU A 55 18.27 3.08 -6.72
CA LEU A 55 19.36 3.21 -5.75
C LEU A 55 20.70 3.29 -6.49
N ALA A 56 20.89 4.40 -7.21
CA ALA A 56 22.21 4.88 -7.58
C ALA A 56 22.36 6.32 -7.06
N LEU A 57 22.36 6.48 -5.74
CA LEU A 57 22.86 7.67 -5.07
C LEU A 57 23.48 7.28 -3.72
N SER A 58 24.77 6.99 -3.74
CA SER A 58 25.83 7.53 -2.87
C SER A 58 27.16 6.90 -3.24
#